data_AF-K0SUA7-F1
#
_entry.id   AF-K0SUA7-F1
#
_cell.length_a   1.000
_cell.length_b   1.000
_cell.length_c   1.000
_cell.angle_alpha   90.00
_cell.angle_beta   90.00
_cell.angle_gamma   90.00
#
_symmetry.space_group_name_H-M   'P 1'
#
loop_
_entity.id
_entity.type
_entity.pdbx_description
1 polymer ?
#
loop_
_entity_poly.entity_id
_entity_poly.type
_entity_poly.pdbx_seq_one_letter_code
_entity_poly.pdbx_strand_id
1 'polypeptide(L)'
;MDMFAGGQRTNESVDDYGSRLRQISETHRAAGGSLGLHHPALYTASLAHIAQEAGVAVTALSAEQQASAVSKVEREYLATLIIVLTDERRFGGLKSRLKLEFKLQGTDNYPKTVTQALKMLSDWESETRAAAGTARGGTSSLEQSLAFAQTGGPFNEEKKDDGDVDPKRDDNDTFPPPPQDPGGVGTVLRRSSAQQRRRQSPLGRLGEVH
;
A
#
# COMPACT_ATOMS: atom_id res chain seq x y z
N MET A 1 -1.30 -25.73 14.29
CA MET A 1 -2.09 -25.90 13.05
C MET A 1 -2.26 -24.51 12.48
N ASP A 2 -1.62 -24.21 11.36
CA ASP A 2 -1.69 -22.88 10.76
C ASP A 2 -3.08 -22.74 10.12
N MET A 3 -3.99 -22.02 10.80
CA MET A 3 -5.43 -21.99 10.53
C MET A 3 -5.76 -21.60 9.08
N PHE A 4 -4.85 -20.87 8.43
CA PHE A 4 -4.99 -20.39 7.07
C PHE A 4 -3.83 -20.81 6.17
N ALA A 5 -3.19 -21.95 6.47
CA ALA A 5 -2.18 -22.55 5.60
C ALA A 5 -2.80 -23.01 4.28
N GLY A 6 -2.90 -22.07 3.35
CA GLY A 6 -3.52 -22.26 2.05
C GLY A 6 -4.26 -21.00 1.65
N GLY A 7 -3.54 -20.09 0.98
CA GLY A 7 -4.15 -19.00 0.23
C GLY A 7 -5.11 -19.51 -0.85
N GLN A 8 -5.58 -18.62 -1.70
CA GLN A 8 -6.42 -19.02 -2.82
C GLN A 8 -5.69 -20.06 -3.69
N ARG A 9 -6.34 -21.19 -3.97
CA ARG A 9 -5.74 -22.24 -4.80
C ARG A 9 -5.69 -21.78 -6.26
N THR A 10 -4.74 -22.31 -7.02
CA THR A 10 -4.65 -22.07 -8.46
C THR A 10 -5.98 -22.44 -9.13
N ASN A 11 -6.58 -21.50 -9.86
CA ASN A 11 -7.88 -21.62 -10.53
C ASN A 11 -9.12 -21.75 -9.63
N GLU A 12 -9.01 -21.51 -8.31
CA GLU A 12 -10.18 -21.40 -7.43
C GLU A 12 -10.96 -20.12 -7.78
N SER A 13 -12.29 -20.23 -7.90
CA SER A 13 -13.16 -19.07 -8.10
C SER A 13 -13.16 -18.19 -6.83
N VAL A 14 -13.48 -16.90 -6.99
CA VAL A 14 -13.55 -15.97 -5.85
C VAL A 14 -14.61 -16.42 -4.84
N ASP A 15 -15.75 -16.93 -5.32
CA ASP A 15 -16.86 -17.40 -4.49
C ASP A 15 -16.52 -18.69 -3.72
N ASP A 16 -15.88 -19.66 -4.38
CA ASP A 16 -15.45 -20.91 -3.73
C ASP A 16 -14.40 -20.62 -2.67
N TYR A 17 -13.45 -19.75 -2.99
CA TYR A 17 -12.41 -19.30 -2.07
C TYR A 17 -13.00 -18.61 -0.84
N GLY A 18 -13.91 -17.66 -1.05
CA GLY A 18 -14.61 -16.95 0.02
C GLY A 18 -15.42 -17.89 0.92
N SER A 19 -16.12 -18.85 0.31
CA SER A 19 -16.91 -19.85 1.02
C SER A 19 -16.04 -20.76 1.88
N ARG A 20 -14.92 -21.24 1.33
CA ARG A 20 -13.94 -22.06 2.07
C ARG A 20 -13.37 -21.32 3.27
N LEU A 21 -12.95 -20.06 3.10
CA LEU A 21 -12.40 -19.27 4.20
C LEU A 21 -13.43 -18.98 5.30
N ARG A 22 -14.70 -18.72 4.93
CA ARG A 22 -15.79 -18.59 5.91
C ARG A 22 -15.97 -19.89 6.69
N GLN A 23 -15.99 -21.04 6.03
CA GLN A 23 -16.15 -22.34 6.69
C GLN A 23 -14.98 -22.64 7.66
N ILE A 24 -13.74 -22.33 7.25
CA ILE A 24 -12.56 -22.47 8.12
C ILE A 24 -12.68 -21.53 9.34
N SER A 25 -13.10 -20.28 9.13
CA SER A 25 -13.29 -19.32 10.23
C SER A 25 -14.33 -19.77 11.24
N GLU A 26 -15.44 -20.33 10.77
CA GLU A 26 -16.52 -20.83 11.64
C GLU A 26 -16.08 -22.06 12.42
N THR A 27 -15.35 -22.98 11.78
CA THR A 27 -14.82 -24.17 12.44
C THR A 27 -13.85 -23.79 13.57
N HIS A 28 -12.98 -22.80 13.33
CA HIS A 28 -12.07 -22.31 14.36
C HIS A 28 -12.80 -21.61 15.50
N ARG A 29 -13.83 -20.83 15.19
CA ARG A 29 -14.70 -20.22 16.21
C ARG A 29 -15.38 -21.29 17.06
N ALA A 30 -15.93 -22.34 16.44
CA ALA A 30 -16.54 -23.47 17.13
C ALA A 30 -15.54 -24.24 18.01
N ALA A 31 -14.26 -24.25 17.64
CA ALA A 31 -13.17 -24.80 18.45
C ALA A 31 -12.71 -23.87 19.60
N GLY A 32 -13.36 -22.72 19.81
CA GLY A 32 -13.02 -21.75 20.85
C GLY A 32 -11.94 -20.74 20.46
N GLY A 33 -11.53 -20.71 19.19
CA GLY A 33 -10.59 -19.73 18.67
C GLY A 33 -11.24 -18.39 18.35
N SER A 34 -10.44 -17.32 18.35
CA SER A 34 -10.88 -15.95 17.99
C SER A 34 -10.01 -15.35 16.88
N LEU A 35 -10.63 -14.57 16.00
CA LEU A 35 -9.96 -13.93 14.87
C LEU A 35 -9.57 -12.48 15.19
N GLY A 36 -8.33 -12.10 14.87
CA GLY A 36 -7.84 -10.73 15.04
C GLY A 36 -7.63 -10.26 16.49
N LEU A 37 -8.20 -10.94 17.51
CA LEU A 37 -8.05 -10.56 18.92
C LEU A 37 -6.62 -10.70 19.47
N HIS A 38 -5.77 -11.49 18.81
CA HIS A 38 -4.35 -11.57 19.10
C HIS A 38 -3.58 -10.29 18.75
N HIS A 39 -4.23 -9.33 18.08
CA HIS A 39 -3.72 -7.97 17.87
C HIS A 39 -4.45 -6.98 18.79
N PRO A 40 -3.87 -6.64 19.96
CA PRO A 40 -4.55 -5.80 20.96
C PRO A 40 -5.00 -4.45 20.40
N ALA A 41 -4.23 -3.88 19.47
CA ALA A 41 -4.53 -2.59 18.86
C ALA A 41 -5.86 -2.57 18.09
N LEU A 42 -6.25 -3.68 17.43
CA LEU A 42 -7.52 -3.76 16.72
C LEU A 42 -8.69 -3.77 17.70
N TYR A 43 -8.55 -4.55 18.77
CA TYR A 43 -9.58 -4.65 19.79
C TYR A 43 -9.75 -3.33 20.57
N THR A 44 -8.67 -2.69 20.98
CA THR A 44 -8.74 -1.39 21.68
C THR A 44 -9.31 -0.29 20.79
N ALA A 45 -8.97 -0.27 19.49
CA ALA A 45 -9.56 0.67 18.54
C ALA A 45 -11.07 0.44 18.35
N SER A 46 -11.51 -0.82 18.27
CA SER A 46 -12.93 -1.17 18.17
C SER A 46 -13.71 -0.75 19.43
N LEU A 47 -13.15 -0.97 20.62
CA LEU A 47 -13.74 -0.50 21.88
C LEU A 47 -13.83 1.02 21.95
N ALA A 48 -12.76 1.73 21.54
CA ALA A 48 -12.75 3.19 21.52
C ALA A 48 -13.84 3.75 20.59
N HIS A 49 -14.02 3.13 19.41
CA HIS A 49 -15.09 3.51 18.48
C HIS A 49 -16.48 3.36 19.10
N ILE A 50 -16.76 2.20 19.71
CA ILE A 50 -18.06 1.94 20.33
C ILE A 50 -18.30 2.86 21.54
N ALA A 51 -17.26 3.13 22.33
CA ALA A 51 -17.31 4.08 23.43
C ALA A 51 -17.62 5.51 22.95
N GLN A 52 -17.00 5.93 21.85
CA GLN A 52 -17.26 7.23 21.23
C GLN A 52 -18.70 7.33 20.70
N GLU A 53 -19.21 6.30 20.02
CA GLU A 53 -20.60 6.25 19.53
C GLU A 53 -21.62 6.30 20.67
N ALA A 54 -21.32 5.64 21.79
CA ALA A 54 -22.17 5.63 22.97
C ALA A 54 -21.98 6.85 23.89
N GLY A 55 -20.98 7.70 23.64
CA GLY A 55 -20.67 8.86 24.49
C GLY A 55 -20.21 8.49 25.90
N VAL A 56 -19.61 7.31 26.09
CA VAL A 56 -19.15 6.81 27.39
C VAL A 56 -17.64 6.55 27.39
N ALA A 57 -17.05 6.41 28.58
CA ALA A 57 -15.68 5.94 28.71
C ALA A 57 -15.58 4.45 28.31
N VAL A 58 -14.44 4.04 27.74
CA VAL A 58 -14.18 2.62 27.37
C VAL A 58 -14.35 1.68 28.56
N THR A 59 -14.01 2.13 29.78
CA THR A 59 -14.17 1.35 31.01
C THR A 59 -15.62 1.17 31.47
N ALA A 60 -16.55 1.96 30.93
CA ALA A 60 -17.97 1.91 31.25
C ALA A 60 -18.78 1.11 30.21
N LEU A 61 -18.13 0.50 29.22
CA LEU A 61 -18.81 -0.33 28.22
C LEU A 61 -19.41 -1.60 28.84
N SER A 62 -20.67 -1.85 28.54
CA SER A 62 -21.39 -3.08 28.91
C SER A 62 -20.75 -4.32 28.27
N ALA A 63 -21.03 -5.50 28.84
CA ALA A 63 -20.58 -6.77 28.29
C ALA A 63 -21.08 -6.98 26.84
N GLU A 64 -22.28 -6.53 26.51
CA GLU A 64 -22.85 -6.60 25.16
C GLU A 64 -22.07 -5.74 24.16
N GLN A 65 -21.69 -4.52 24.57
CA GLN A 65 -20.87 -3.63 23.74
C GLN A 65 -19.47 -4.20 23.51
N GLN A 66 -18.88 -4.84 24.53
CA GLN A 66 -17.59 -5.53 24.39
C GLN A 66 -17.71 -6.74 23.43
N ALA A 67 -18.78 -7.53 23.54
CA ALA A 67 -19.04 -8.64 22.61
C ALA A 67 -19.27 -8.16 21.16
N SER A 68 -19.92 -7.00 20.99
CA SER A 68 -20.06 -6.34 19.69
C SER A 68 -18.70 -5.90 19.14
N ALA A 69 -17.81 -5.36 19.98
CA ALA A 69 -16.45 -4.99 19.60
C ALA A 69 -15.65 -6.19 19.09
N VAL A 70 -15.73 -7.33 19.78
CA VAL A 70 -15.13 -8.60 19.35
C VAL A 70 -15.68 -9.00 17.98
N SER A 71 -17.01 -9.04 17.84
CA SER A 71 -17.67 -9.44 16.59
C SER A 71 -17.35 -8.50 15.42
N LYS A 72 -17.10 -7.22 15.68
CA LYS A 72 -16.64 -6.25 14.68
C LYS A 72 -15.21 -6.56 14.24
N VAL A 73 -14.29 -6.75 15.19
CA VAL A 73 -12.88 -7.08 14.91
C VAL A 73 -12.76 -8.36 14.11
N GLU A 74 -13.47 -9.42 14.50
CA GLU A 74 -13.43 -10.71 13.80
C GLU A 74 -13.88 -10.58 12.33
N ARG A 75 -14.97 -9.82 12.09
CA ARG A 75 -15.49 -9.60 10.73
C ARG A 75 -14.54 -8.80 9.85
N GLU A 76 -14.01 -7.69 10.38
CA GLU A 76 -13.09 -6.83 9.64
C GLU A 76 -11.75 -7.54 9.38
N TYR A 77 -11.26 -8.28 10.38
CA TYR A 77 -10.05 -9.08 10.24
C TYR A 77 -10.21 -10.16 9.17
N LEU A 78 -11.33 -10.90 9.19
CA LEU A 78 -11.62 -11.92 8.17
C LEU A 78 -11.73 -11.30 6.76
N ALA A 79 -12.41 -10.16 6.63
CA ALA A 79 -12.53 -9.46 5.35
C ALA A 79 -11.17 -9.04 4.78
N THR A 80 -10.30 -8.51 5.63
CA THR A 80 -8.93 -8.13 5.25
C THR A 80 -8.10 -9.36 4.91
N LEU A 81 -8.24 -10.42 5.68
CA LEU A 81 -7.50 -11.67 5.49
C LEU A 81 -7.81 -12.32 4.14
N ILE A 82 -9.07 -12.26 3.70
CA ILE A 82 -9.49 -12.72 2.35
C ILE A 82 -8.67 -12.02 1.28
N ILE A 83 -8.48 -10.69 1.36
CA ILE A 83 -7.65 -9.97 0.39
C ILE A 83 -6.20 -10.39 0.51
N VAL A 84 -5.64 -10.45 1.72
CA VAL A 84 -4.22 -10.75 1.93
C VAL A 84 -3.82 -12.15 1.43
N LEU A 85 -4.69 -13.14 1.62
CA LEU A 85 -4.44 -14.54 1.26
C LEU A 85 -4.85 -14.90 -0.17
N THR A 86 -5.32 -13.95 -0.97
CA THR A 86 -5.61 -14.19 -2.40
C THR A 86 -4.35 -14.50 -3.20
N ASP A 87 -4.53 -15.11 -4.37
CA ASP A 87 -3.42 -15.43 -5.27
C ASP A 87 -2.66 -14.15 -5.68
N GLU A 88 -1.37 -14.09 -5.33
CA GLU A 88 -0.48 -12.95 -5.63
C GLU A 88 -0.35 -12.69 -7.12
N ARG A 89 -0.41 -13.72 -7.97
CA ARG A 89 -0.29 -13.59 -9.42
C ARG A 89 -1.52 -12.91 -10.03
N ARG A 90 -2.70 -13.18 -9.48
CA ARG A 90 -3.98 -12.63 -9.96
C ARG A 90 -4.29 -11.27 -9.35
N PHE A 91 -4.00 -11.11 -8.06
CA PHE A 91 -4.44 -9.97 -7.25
C PHE A 91 -3.30 -9.13 -6.66
N GLY A 92 -2.03 -9.40 -7.00
CA GLY A 92 -0.89 -8.63 -6.49
C GLY A 92 -0.96 -7.13 -6.79
N GLY A 93 -1.54 -6.76 -7.94
CA GLY A 93 -1.82 -5.36 -8.29
C GLY A 93 -2.82 -4.69 -7.33
N LEU A 94 -3.92 -5.37 -7.01
CA LEU A 94 -4.92 -4.88 -6.04
C LEU A 94 -4.30 -4.72 -4.64
N LYS A 95 -3.54 -5.72 -4.17
CA LYS A 95 -2.87 -5.66 -2.87
C LYS A 95 -1.88 -4.50 -2.80
N SER A 96 -1.12 -4.29 -3.88
CA SER A 96 -0.16 -3.19 -3.97
C SER A 96 -0.85 -1.83 -3.96
N ARG A 97 -1.97 -1.70 -4.68
CA ARG A 97 -2.79 -0.48 -4.68
C ARG A 97 -3.33 -0.16 -3.28
N LEU A 98 -3.95 -1.11 -2.59
CA LEU A 98 -4.48 -0.89 -1.24
C LEU A 98 -3.38 -0.51 -0.24
N LYS A 99 -2.23 -1.17 -0.32
CA LYS A 99 -1.06 -0.86 0.52
C LYS A 99 -0.52 0.55 0.24
N LEU A 100 -0.55 0.99 -1.03
CA LEU A 100 -0.10 2.31 -1.44
C LEU A 100 -1.06 3.41 -0.96
N GLU A 101 -2.36 3.23 -1.18
CA GLU A 101 -3.41 4.15 -0.73
C GLU A 101 -3.34 4.36 0.78
N PHE A 102 -3.20 3.27 1.55
CA PHE A 102 -3.07 3.36 3.00
C PHE A 102 -1.79 4.12 3.43
N LYS A 103 -0.64 3.82 2.81
CA LYS A 103 0.64 4.41 3.23
C LYS A 103 0.85 5.85 2.76
N LEU A 104 0.41 6.19 1.56
CA LEU A 104 0.69 7.49 0.95
C LEU A 104 -0.46 8.47 1.09
N GLN A 105 -1.71 8.00 0.98
CA GLN A 105 -2.89 8.87 1.01
C GLN A 105 -3.55 8.90 2.39
N GLY A 106 -3.12 8.02 3.31
CA GLY A 106 -3.72 7.88 4.64
C GLY A 106 -5.19 7.43 4.61
N THR A 107 -5.67 6.94 3.46
CA THR A 107 -7.05 6.52 3.28
C THR A 107 -7.15 5.01 3.47
N ASP A 108 -8.00 4.58 4.41
CA ASP A 108 -8.24 3.17 4.69
C ASP A 108 -9.34 2.60 3.79
N ASN A 109 -8.93 2.09 2.62
CA ASN A 109 -9.80 1.42 1.67
C ASN A 109 -9.85 -0.11 1.86
N TYR A 110 -9.35 -0.64 2.98
CA TYR A 110 -9.45 -2.07 3.25
C TYR A 110 -10.90 -2.48 3.53
N PRO A 111 -11.34 -3.65 3.05
CA PRO A 111 -12.72 -4.08 3.22
C PRO A 111 -13.03 -4.35 4.69
N LYS A 112 -14.19 -3.88 5.15
CA LYS A 112 -14.69 -4.11 6.52
C LYS A 112 -15.61 -5.32 6.61
N THR A 113 -16.10 -5.80 5.47
CA THR A 113 -16.98 -6.97 5.40
C THR A 113 -16.51 -7.96 4.35
N VAL A 114 -16.81 -9.24 4.56
CA VAL A 114 -16.45 -10.29 3.61
C VAL A 114 -17.09 -10.05 2.25
N THR A 115 -18.35 -9.61 2.21
CA THR A 115 -19.04 -9.29 0.95
C THR A 115 -18.33 -8.19 0.18
N GLN A 116 -17.86 -7.14 0.87
CA GLN A 116 -17.07 -6.08 0.25
C GLN A 116 -15.73 -6.62 -0.29
N ALA A 117 -15.04 -7.48 0.47
CA ALA A 117 -13.80 -8.10 0.02
C ALA A 117 -14.00 -8.92 -1.26
N LEU A 118 -15.02 -9.78 -1.30
CA LEU A 118 -15.35 -10.58 -2.48
C LEU A 118 -15.73 -9.70 -3.68
N LYS A 119 -16.55 -8.66 -3.45
CA LYS A 119 -16.89 -7.69 -4.49
C LYS A 119 -15.65 -7.02 -5.07
N MET A 120 -14.72 -6.58 -4.24
CA MET A 120 -13.47 -5.95 -4.70
C MET A 120 -12.62 -6.91 -5.55
N LEU A 121 -12.59 -8.20 -5.21
CA LEU A 121 -11.90 -9.21 -6.00
C LEU A 121 -12.59 -9.40 -7.36
N SER A 122 -13.92 -9.53 -7.40
CA SER A 122 -14.68 -9.68 -8.64
C SER A 122 -14.60 -8.45 -9.55
N ASP A 123 -14.64 -7.24 -8.97
CA ASP A 123 -14.50 -5.98 -9.68
C ASP A 123 -13.11 -5.90 -10.34
N TRP A 124 -12.05 -6.30 -9.62
CA TRP A 124 -10.67 -6.34 -10.14
C TRP A 124 -10.49 -7.37 -11.27
N GLU A 125 -11.08 -8.56 -11.15
CA GLU A 125 -11.05 -9.55 -12.24
C GLU A 125 -11.73 -9.04 -13.52
N SER A 126 -12.82 -8.30 -13.34
CA SER A 126 -13.55 -7.69 -14.46
C SER A 126 -12.73 -6.60 -15.13
N GLU A 127 -12.09 -5.72 -14.35
CA GLU A 127 -11.22 -4.65 -14.85
C GLU A 127 -9.99 -5.20 -15.59
N THR A 128 -9.31 -6.18 -15.01
CA THR A 128 -8.14 -6.82 -15.63
C THR A 128 -8.50 -7.58 -16.91
N ARG A 129 -9.66 -8.25 -16.95
CA ARG A 129 -10.17 -8.88 -18.17
C ARG A 129 -10.56 -7.85 -19.24
N ALA A 130 -11.20 -6.76 -18.85
CA ALA A 130 -11.57 -5.69 -19.77
C ALA A 130 -10.32 -5.08 -20.42
N ALA A 131 -9.30 -4.75 -19.62
CA ALA A 131 -8.02 -4.23 -20.10
C ALA A 131 -7.31 -5.20 -21.07
N ALA A 132 -7.36 -6.51 -20.80
CA ALA A 132 -6.82 -7.53 -21.70
C ALA A 132 -7.63 -7.65 -23.01
N GLY A 133 -8.95 -7.43 -22.96
CA GLY A 133 -9.84 -7.40 -24.12
C GLY A 133 -9.59 -6.20 -25.03
N THR A 134 -9.41 -5.00 -24.47
CA THR A 134 -9.03 -3.81 -25.23
C THR A 134 -7.64 -3.92 -25.84
N ALA A 135 -6.70 -4.64 -25.20
CA ALA A 135 -5.38 -4.90 -25.77
C ALA A 135 -5.39 -5.88 -26.97
N ARG A 136 -6.45 -6.69 -27.14
CA ARG A 136 -6.60 -7.63 -28.28
C ARG A 136 -7.55 -7.15 -29.38
N GLY A 137 -8.32 -6.09 -29.14
CA GLY A 137 -9.28 -5.51 -30.10
C GLY A 137 -9.06 -4.03 -30.43
N GLY A 138 -8.08 -3.38 -29.81
CA GLY A 138 -7.73 -1.99 -30.09
C GLY A 138 -6.71 -1.93 -31.22
N THR A 139 -7.16 -1.56 -32.41
CA THR A 139 -6.30 -0.87 -33.37
C THR A 139 -5.68 0.33 -32.65
N SER A 140 -4.40 0.16 -32.31
CA SER A 140 -3.36 1.18 -32.50
C SER A 140 -3.66 2.59 -31.95
N SER A 141 -3.50 2.75 -30.63
CA SER A 141 -3.11 4.06 -30.04
C SER A 141 -1.83 4.64 -30.70
N LEU A 142 -1.01 3.76 -31.28
CA LEU A 142 0.11 4.09 -32.16
C LEU A 142 -0.30 4.74 -33.51
N GLU A 143 -1.47 4.41 -34.08
CA GLU A 143 -1.94 5.04 -35.33
C GLU A 143 -2.58 6.40 -35.08
N GLN A 144 -3.22 6.60 -33.91
CA GLN A 144 -3.67 7.95 -33.51
C GLN A 144 -2.49 8.89 -33.22
N SER A 145 -1.33 8.36 -32.83
CA SER A 145 -0.09 9.13 -32.65
C SER A 145 0.65 9.39 -33.98
N LEU A 146 0.39 8.60 -35.03
CA LEU A 146 0.94 8.80 -36.38
C LEU A 146 0.06 9.72 -37.25
N ALA A 147 -1.22 9.88 -36.92
CA ALA A 147 -2.14 10.76 -37.66
C ALA A 147 -1.77 12.25 -37.58
N PHE A 148 -0.98 12.68 -36.59
CA PHE A 148 -0.49 14.06 -36.49
C PHE A 148 0.77 14.35 -37.31
N ALA A 149 1.45 13.33 -37.84
CA ALA A 149 2.70 13.50 -38.58
C ALA A 149 2.51 13.57 -40.11
N GLN A 150 1.28 13.36 -40.62
CA GLN A 150 1.06 13.11 -42.04
C GLN A 150 0.18 14.14 -42.79
N THR A 151 0.00 15.34 -42.23
CA THR A 151 -0.55 16.49 -42.96
C THR A 151 0.56 17.50 -43.28
N GLY A 152 1.40 17.14 -44.25
CA GLY A 152 2.34 18.04 -44.91
C GLY A 152 2.45 17.65 -46.37
N GLY A 153 1.57 18.20 -47.20
CA GLY A 153 1.52 17.97 -48.65
C GLY A 153 2.77 18.49 -49.40
N PRO A 154 2.88 18.15 -50.70
CA PRO A 154 4.12 18.19 -51.46
C PRO A 154 4.48 19.61 -51.90
N PHE A 155 5.76 19.97 -51.79
CA PHE A 155 6.30 21.14 -52.49
C PHE A 155 7.34 20.72 -53.53
N ASN A 156 7.16 21.33 -54.69
CA ASN A 156 7.79 21.08 -55.99
C ASN A 156 9.32 21.05 -56.01
N GLU A 157 9.81 20.32 -57.01
CA GLU A 157 11.13 20.47 -57.63
C GLU A 157 11.50 21.94 -57.87
N GLU A 158 12.72 22.33 -57.48
CA GLU A 158 13.46 23.33 -58.24
C GLU A 158 14.96 23.02 -58.21
N LYS A 159 15.56 23.08 -59.39
CA LYS A 159 16.89 22.63 -59.79
C LYS A 159 17.73 23.88 -60.06
N LYS A 160 18.94 23.98 -59.47
CA LYS A 160 20.08 24.88 -59.79
C LYS A 160 21.04 24.86 -58.60
N ASP A 161 22.35 25.03 -58.70
CA ASP A 161 23.33 25.21 -59.78
C ASP A 161 24.70 25.01 -59.08
N ASP A 162 25.72 24.69 -59.84
CA ASP A 162 27.08 24.44 -59.36
C ASP A 162 27.73 25.69 -58.74
N GLY A 163 28.57 25.50 -57.71
CA GLY A 163 29.35 26.59 -57.12
C GLY A 163 30.32 26.15 -56.02
N ASP A 164 31.55 25.84 -56.42
CA ASP A 164 32.76 25.78 -55.58
C ASP A 164 32.90 26.99 -54.65
N VAL A 165 33.05 26.79 -53.33
CA VAL A 165 33.75 27.71 -52.39
C VAL A 165 34.39 26.95 -51.22
N ASP A 166 35.73 27.00 -51.21
CA ASP A 166 36.77 26.81 -50.18
C ASP A 166 36.43 26.32 -48.74
N PRO A 167 37.28 25.44 -48.14
CA PRO A 167 37.16 24.97 -46.77
C PRO A 167 37.95 25.88 -45.82
N LYS A 168 37.24 26.68 -45.02
CA LYS A 168 37.71 27.21 -43.73
C LYS A 168 36.59 28.03 -43.07
N ARG A 169 35.88 27.41 -42.12
CA ARG A 169 35.29 28.13 -41.00
C ARG A 169 35.50 27.34 -39.72
N ASP A 170 36.51 27.80 -38.99
CA ASP A 170 36.79 27.49 -37.61
C ASP A 170 35.70 28.14 -36.74
N ASP A 171 34.56 27.47 -36.56
CA ASP A 171 33.53 27.91 -35.63
C ASP A 171 33.41 26.88 -34.51
N ASN A 172 34.21 27.18 -33.49
CA ASN A 172 34.29 26.59 -32.18
C ASN A 172 32.96 26.67 -31.42
N ASP A 173 32.11 25.64 -31.54
CA ASP A 173 30.95 25.42 -30.67
C ASP A 173 31.20 24.24 -29.72
N THR A 174 32.25 24.39 -28.91
CA THR A 174 32.41 23.65 -27.66
C THR A 174 31.33 24.13 -26.69
N PHE A 175 30.22 23.41 -26.60
CA PHE A 175 29.25 23.60 -25.52
C PHE A 175 29.94 23.38 -24.16
N PRO A 176 29.76 24.28 -23.18
CA PRO A 176 30.43 24.20 -21.89
C PRO A 176 29.92 22.99 -21.06
N PRO A 177 30.79 22.32 -20.28
CA PRO A 177 30.33 21.33 -19.32
C PRO A 177 29.50 21.99 -18.20
N PRO A 178 28.54 21.26 -17.61
CA PRO A 178 27.71 21.77 -16.52
C PRO A 178 28.56 22.13 -15.28
N PRO A 179 28.12 23.12 -14.48
CA PRO A 179 28.91 23.70 -13.40
C PRO A 179 29.23 22.65 -12.32
N GLN A 180 30.54 22.48 -12.07
CA GLN A 180 31.05 21.84 -10.86
C GLN A 180 31.07 22.90 -9.76
N ASP A 181 30.44 22.62 -8.62
CA ASP A 181 30.43 23.50 -7.45
C ASP A 181 31.45 22.98 -6.41
N PRO A 182 32.56 23.68 -6.17
CA PRO A 182 33.51 23.35 -5.12
C PRO A 182 33.32 24.25 -3.88
N GLY A 183 32.77 23.66 -2.80
CA GLY A 183 33.28 23.78 -1.43
C GLY A 183 33.31 25.12 -0.68
N GLY A 184 32.70 25.10 0.52
CA GLY A 184 33.14 25.86 1.72
C GLY A 184 32.11 26.87 2.27
N VAL A 185 31.94 27.14 3.57
CA VAL A 185 32.65 26.78 4.81
C VAL A 185 31.73 27.15 6.00
N GLY A 186 31.77 26.37 7.10
CA GLY A 186 31.43 26.81 8.47
C GLY A 186 29.93 26.79 8.83
N THR A 187 29.46 26.35 10.00
CA THR A 187 29.96 26.65 11.34
C THR A 187 29.15 25.83 12.37
N VAL A 188 29.86 25.02 13.18
CA VAL A 188 29.66 24.84 14.65
C VAL A 188 28.49 23.95 15.14
N LEU A 189 28.80 22.83 15.83
CA LEU A 189 28.92 22.77 17.30
C LEU A 189 29.05 21.31 17.82
N ARG A 190 30.23 21.02 18.40
CA ARG A 190 30.57 20.06 19.47
C ARG A 190 29.62 18.87 19.74
N ARG A 191 30.06 17.65 19.41
CA ARG A 191 29.71 16.45 20.19
C ARG A 191 30.78 16.19 21.24
N SER A 192 30.45 16.49 22.49
CA SER A 192 31.26 16.15 23.65
C SER A 192 30.92 14.72 24.07
N SER A 193 31.79 13.78 23.74
CA SER A 193 31.82 12.42 24.27
C SER A 193 32.72 12.39 25.50
N ALA A 194 32.13 12.44 26.70
CA ALA A 194 32.69 11.91 27.93
C ALA A 194 31.67 12.06 29.06
N GLN A 195 31.73 11.12 30.00
CA GLN A 195 31.32 11.29 31.40
C GLN A 195 29.90 10.84 31.79
N GLN A 196 29.72 9.52 31.88
CA GLN A 196 28.83 8.97 32.91
C GLN A 196 29.45 7.73 33.55
N ARG A 197 30.42 7.97 34.43
CA ARG A 197 30.78 7.04 35.51
C ARG A 197 30.58 7.73 36.85
N ARG A 198 29.84 7.03 37.71
CA ARG A 198 29.81 7.12 39.18
C ARG A 198 29.13 8.35 39.81
N ARG A 199 27.93 8.11 40.33
CA ARG A 199 27.66 8.23 41.77
C ARG A 199 26.80 7.06 42.24
N GLN A 200 27.44 6.18 43.01
CA GLN A 200 26.80 5.35 44.01
C GLN A 200 26.60 6.18 45.30
N SER A 201 25.65 5.70 46.12
CA SER A 201 25.59 5.76 47.59
C SER A 201 25.02 7.03 48.25
N PRO A 202 24.48 6.99 49.51
CA PRO A 202 24.22 5.85 50.43
C PRO A 202 22.84 5.85 51.15
N LEU A 203 22.68 4.81 51.97
CA LEU A 203 21.74 4.49 53.06
C LEU A 203 21.04 5.61 53.87
N GLY A 204 19.82 5.27 54.31
CA GLY A 204 19.26 5.43 55.67
C GLY A 204 17.90 4.69 55.69
N ARG A 205 17.66 3.52 56.31
CA ARG A 205 17.83 2.98 57.67
C ARG A 205 16.92 3.64 58.74
N LEU A 206 16.04 2.80 59.31
CA LEU A 206 15.42 2.77 60.66
C LEU A 206 14.04 3.40 60.92
N GLY A 207 13.20 2.63 61.64
CA GLY A 207 11.95 3.02 62.32
C GLY A 207 10.80 2.00 62.11
N GLU A 208 10.81 0.79 62.69
CA GLU A 208 10.33 0.40 64.04
C GLU A 208 8.79 0.44 64.28
N VAL A 209 8.27 -0.74 64.68
CA VAL A 209 7.18 -1.10 65.62
C VAL A 209 5.87 -0.30 65.64
N HIS A 210 4.75 -1.01 65.43
CA HIS A 210 3.65 -1.11 66.40
C HIS A 210 2.79 -2.34 66.15
#